data_AF-F0X7P2-F1
#
_entry.id   AF-F0X7P2-F1
#
_cell.length_a   1.000
_cell.length_b   1.000
_cell.length_c   1.000
_cell.angle_alpha   90.00
_cell.angle_beta   90.00
_cell.angle_gamma   90.00
#
_symmetry.space_group_name_H-M   'P 1'
#
loop_
_entity.id
_entity.type
_entity.pdbx_description
1 polymer ?
#
loop_
_entity_poly.entity_id
_entity_poly.type
_entity_poly.pdbx_seq_one_letter_code
_entity_poly.pdbx_strand_id
1 'polypeptide(L)'
;MNGWGRGTSGLLGVVTSTDCSPLNTTCDPDPALYTSTYTVDFTKGADDDAWAKVAGTVNYTSAGAEFTVNKQGDSPTIQTSWYFFFGRVEVHMQAAPGQGIVSSAVLESDDLDEVDWEWLGGIDNQVQTDYFGKGNTTSYDRGGTTNLTDVQSITHNYTIDWSSERIIWYIDGSAIRTLNYADALDGANYPQTPMRVKLGIWAGGDPDNSKGTIEWAGGETDYTAGPYTMTVHNLTVYNANPGGSYIYGDKTGSYSSIEISKDNVTSTTSSATASSTSKSNKSTKSSSSTSSTSSSTSSSSGVTTSAGNSVLSQLTLLPGMLVALVAFYIL
;
A
#
# COMPACT_ATOMS: atom_id res chain seq x y z
N MET A 1 -23.98 -2.96 8.39
CA MET A 1 -23.01 -1.96 7.90
C MET A 1 -22.87 -0.97 9.03
N ASN A 2 -21.89 -1.23 9.90
CA ASN A 2 -21.76 -0.51 11.16
C ASN A 2 -20.48 0.32 11.03
N GLY A 3 -20.62 1.64 11.05
CA GLY A 3 -19.48 2.55 10.93
C GLY A 3 -18.64 2.54 12.21
N TRP A 4 -17.36 2.25 12.07
CA TRP A 4 -16.37 2.10 13.15
C TRP A 4 -15.94 3.42 13.79
N GLY A 5 -16.74 3.97 14.70
CA GLY A 5 -16.41 5.22 15.39
C GLY A 5 -15.14 5.14 16.25
N ARG A 6 -14.02 5.71 15.76
CA ARG A 6 -12.82 5.99 16.60
C ARG A 6 -13.16 7.13 17.58
N GLY A 7 -13.37 6.80 18.84
CA GLY A 7 -13.52 7.79 19.91
C GLY A 7 -12.19 8.46 20.25
N THR A 8 -12.18 9.79 20.30
CA THR A 8 -10.99 10.60 20.62
C THR A 8 -10.66 10.55 22.12
N SER A 9 -9.91 9.55 22.58
CA SER A 9 -9.27 9.59 23.92
C SER A 9 -8.15 8.55 24.08
N GLY A 10 -6.97 9.02 24.52
CA GLY A 10 -6.06 8.31 25.42
C GLY A 10 -5.39 6.99 24.99
N LEU A 11 -4.10 7.09 24.62
CA LEU A 11 -3.06 6.04 24.65
C LEU A 11 -3.11 4.88 23.62
N LEU A 12 -2.06 4.86 22.78
CA LEU A 12 -1.27 3.65 22.45
C LEU A 12 -1.92 2.54 21.59
N GLY A 13 -2.59 2.93 20.50
CA GLY A 13 -2.65 2.11 19.28
C GLY A 13 -1.49 2.38 18.33
N VAL A 14 -1.50 1.77 17.13
CA VAL A 14 -0.86 2.37 15.94
C VAL A 14 -1.72 3.58 15.53
N VAL A 15 -1.63 4.64 16.33
CA VAL A 15 -2.40 5.87 16.14
C VAL A 15 -1.85 6.59 14.92
N THR A 16 -2.72 7.06 14.05
CA THR A 16 -2.33 7.96 12.97
C THR A 16 -2.20 9.40 13.46
N SER A 17 -1.04 9.99 13.19
CA SER A 17 -0.56 11.22 13.80
C SER A 17 0.57 11.83 12.99
N THR A 18 0.51 13.14 12.82
CA THR A 18 1.55 13.96 12.19
C THR A 18 2.07 14.98 13.19
N ASP A 19 3.40 15.14 13.26
CA ASP A 19 4.03 16.22 14.02
C ASP A 19 3.89 17.56 13.31
N CYS A 20 3.71 17.55 11.98
CA CYS A 20 3.54 18.72 11.14
C CYS A 20 2.54 18.46 10.01
N SER A 21 1.33 19.03 10.10
CA SER A 21 0.31 18.89 9.06
C SER A 21 0.53 19.91 7.93
N PRO A 22 0.94 19.49 6.71
CA PRO A 22 1.26 20.40 5.60
C PRO A 22 0.03 21.09 4.99
N LEU A 23 -1.18 20.60 5.29
CA LEU A 23 -2.45 21.27 4.96
C LEU A 23 -2.61 22.62 5.70
N ASN A 24 -1.94 22.76 6.84
CA ASN A 24 -2.12 23.90 7.74
C ASN A 24 -0.87 24.77 7.86
N THR A 25 0.33 24.18 7.81
CA THR A 25 1.62 24.88 7.91
C THR A 25 2.56 24.48 6.76
N THR A 26 3.71 25.14 6.65
CA THR A 26 4.84 24.60 5.87
C THR A 26 5.62 23.68 6.80
N CYS A 27 5.97 22.49 6.30
CA CYS A 27 6.74 21.47 7.02
C CYS A 27 8.13 21.31 6.40
N ASP A 28 9.04 20.69 7.14
CA ASP A 28 10.33 20.26 6.57
C ASP A 28 10.10 19.15 5.53
N PRO A 29 11.01 18.98 4.54
CA PRO A 29 10.86 17.94 3.52
C PRO A 29 10.92 16.51 4.09
N ASP A 30 10.01 15.64 3.64
CA ASP A 30 10.02 14.22 3.96
C ASP A 30 11.28 13.54 3.40
N PRO A 31 12.09 12.82 4.20
CA PRO A 31 13.19 12.02 3.67
C PRO A 31 12.67 10.95 2.70
N ALA A 32 13.17 10.92 1.47
CA ALA A 32 12.66 10.00 0.45
C ALA A 32 13.49 8.71 0.34
N LEU A 33 12.83 7.60 0.02
CA LEU A 33 13.51 6.38 -0.41
C LEU A 33 14.15 6.62 -1.78
N TYR A 34 15.46 6.83 -1.78
CA TYR A 34 16.25 7.20 -2.96
C TYR A 34 16.44 6.08 -3.99
N THR A 35 16.04 4.84 -3.68
CA THR A 35 16.05 3.70 -4.61
C THR A 35 14.65 3.40 -5.14
N SER A 36 14.56 2.73 -6.30
CA SER A 36 13.30 2.18 -6.80
C SER A 36 12.81 0.94 -6.02
N THR A 37 13.66 0.37 -5.17
CA THR A 37 13.35 -0.85 -4.41
C THR A 37 14.14 -0.88 -3.10
N TYR A 38 13.46 -1.25 -2.03
CA TYR A 38 14.01 -1.58 -0.72
C TYR A 38 13.46 -2.93 -0.28
N THR A 39 14.29 -3.79 0.31
CA THR A 39 13.87 -5.09 0.85
C THR A 39 14.61 -5.33 2.16
N VAL A 40 13.87 -5.76 3.18
CA VAL A 40 14.41 -6.17 4.48
C VAL A 40 13.94 -7.57 4.84
N ASP A 41 14.88 -8.40 5.30
CA ASP A 41 14.62 -9.74 5.83
C ASP A 41 14.86 -9.70 7.35
N PHE A 42 13.78 -9.50 8.11
CA PHE A 42 13.86 -9.36 9.57
C PHE A 42 14.30 -10.64 10.28
N THR A 43 14.32 -11.81 9.59
CA THR A 43 14.94 -13.03 10.12
C THR A 43 16.47 -12.92 10.23
N LYS A 44 17.06 -11.83 9.73
CA LYS A 44 18.50 -11.49 9.82
C LYS A 44 18.80 -10.43 10.87
N GLY A 45 17.79 -9.83 11.49
CA GLY A 45 17.92 -8.75 12.48
C GLY A 45 17.17 -7.48 12.11
N ALA A 46 17.42 -6.42 12.87
CA ALA A 46 16.92 -5.07 12.57
C ALA A 46 17.66 -4.42 11.39
N ASP A 47 17.01 -3.43 10.78
CA ASP A 47 17.64 -2.47 9.87
C ASP A 47 17.44 -1.06 10.47
N ASP A 48 18.24 -0.76 11.49
CA ASP A 48 18.14 0.46 12.31
C ASP A 48 18.45 1.76 11.52
N ASP A 49 19.08 1.65 10.35
CA ASP A 49 19.31 2.79 9.45
C ASP A 49 18.02 3.15 8.67
N ALA A 50 17.20 2.15 8.32
CA ALA A 50 15.97 2.33 7.57
C ALA A 50 14.70 2.43 8.43
N TRP A 51 14.73 1.98 9.69
CA TRP A 51 13.56 1.93 10.58
C TRP A 51 13.77 2.66 11.90
N ALA A 52 12.83 3.54 12.23
CA ALA A 52 12.72 4.21 13.52
C ALA A 52 11.75 3.47 14.45
N LYS A 53 12.10 3.38 15.72
CA LYS A 53 11.21 2.83 16.76
C LYS A 53 10.27 3.92 17.29
N VAL A 54 8.96 3.71 17.13
CA VAL A 54 7.92 4.65 17.57
C VAL A 54 7.50 4.36 19.01
N ALA A 55 7.20 3.11 19.32
CA ALA A 55 6.70 2.69 20.64
C ALA A 55 7.19 1.29 21.03
N GLY A 56 7.15 0.97 22.32
CA GLY A 56 7.52 -0.33 22.88
C GLY A 56 8.96 -0.78 22.57
N THR A 57 9.11 -2.09 22.34
CA THR A 57 10.33 -2.78 21.89
C THR A 57 9.92 -3.90 20.95
N VAL A 58 10.62 -4.06 19.83
CA VAL A 58 10.47 -5.17 18.89
C VAL A 58 11.67 -6.10 19.06
N ASN A 59 11.41 -7.41 19.14
CA ASN A 59 12.46 -8.42 19.20
C ASN A 59 12.72 -8.94 17.78
N TYR A 60 13.97 -9.26 17.45
CA TYR A 60 14.32 -9.84 16.15
C TYR A 60 14.87 -11.25 16.37
N THR A 61 14.19 -12.24 15.80
CA THR A 61 14.50 -13.67 15.97
C THR A 61 14.69 -14.33 14.59
N SER A 62 14.93 -15.65 14.56
CA SER A 62 14.91 -16.40 13.31
C SER A 62 13.51 -16.49 12.66
N ALA A 63 12.45 -16.15 13.39
CA ALA A 63 11.10 -16.04 12.84
C ALA A 63 10.90 -14.71 12.11
N GLY A 64 11.43 -13.60 12.66
CA GLY A 64 11.32 -12.27 12.08
C GLY A 64 11.35 -11.17 13.15
N ALA A 65 10.73 -10.04 12.84
CA ALA A 65 10.40 -8.99 13.80
C ALA A 65 9.15 -9.39 14.60
N GLU A 66 9.31 -9.61 15.90
CA GLU A 66 8.27 -9.99 16.85
C GLU A 66 7.81 -8.77 17.66
N PHE A 67 6.54 -8.44 17.49
CA PHE A 67 5.83 -7.34 18.15
C PHE A 67 4.90 -7.93 19.20
N THR A 68 5.09 -7.63 20.49
CA THR A 68 4.37 -8.32 21.57
C THR A 68 3.56 -7.37 22.47
N VAL A 69 2.27 -7.68 22.67
CA VAL A 69 1.45 -7.18 23.79
C VAL A 69 1.53 -8.19 24.93
N ASN A 70 2.16 -7.82 26.05
CA ASN A 70 2.27 -8.66 27.25
C ASN A 70 1.48 -8.10 28.45
N LYS A 71 1.14 -6.80 28.43
CA LYS A 71 0.34 -6.10 29.45
C LYS A 71 -0.37 -4.88 28.85
N GLN A 72 -1.28 -4.29 29.62
CA GLN A 72 -1.95 -3.04 29.28
C GLN A 72 -0.94 -1.93 28.92
N GLY A 73 -1.23 -1.17 27.86
CA GLY A 73 -0.35 -0.13 27.31
C GLY A 73 0.85 -0.61 26.46
N ASP A 74 1.11 -1.92 26.35
CA ASP A 74 2.09 -2.40 25.37
C ASP A 74 1.56 -2.17 23.94
N SER A 75 2.38 -1.53 23.11
CA SER A 75 2.02 -1.07 21.75
C SER A 75 3.23 -1.04 20.79
N PRO A 76 4.09 -2.08 20.75
CA PRO A 76 5.33 -2.00 20.01
C PRO A 76 5.08 -1.69 18.53
N THR A 77 5.75 -0.65 18.05
CA THR A 77 5.53 -0.06 16.72
C THR A 77 6.86 0.45 16.17
N ILE A 78 7.16 0.13 14.91
CA ILE A 78 8.26 0.70 14.12
C ILE A 78 7.71 1.37 12.85
N GLN A 79 8.47 2.31 12.30
CA GLN A 79 8.15 2.94 11.04
C GLN A 79 9.40 3.16 10.19
N THR A 80 9.25 3.26 8.86
CA THR A 80 10.37 3.63 8.00
C THR A 80 10.84 5.05 8.30
N SER A 81 12.15 5.25 8.35
CA SER A 81 12.80 6.58 8.50
C SER A 81 12.71 7.44 7.23
N TRP A 82 12.10 6.89 6.18
CA TRP A 82 11.88 7.49 4.88
C TRP A 82 10.45 7.22 4.41
N TYR A 83 10.04 8.00 3.42
CA TYR A 83 8.77 7.91 2.72
C TYR A 83 9.01 7.37 1.31
N PHE A 84 7.98 6.83 0.67
CA PHE A 84 7.95 6.51 -0.74
C PHE A 84 6.68 7.14 -1.36
N PHE A 85 6.70 7.37 -2.68
CA PHE A 85 5.63 8.12 -3.33
C PHE A 85 5.10 7.37 -4.56
N PHE A 86 3.93 6.75 -4.38
CA PHE A 86 3.38 5.69 -5.22
C PHE A 86 4.31 4.48 -5.38
N GLY A 87 3.75 3.37 -5.87
CA GLY A 87 4.45 2.11 -6.08
C GLY A 87 3.75 0.97 -5.34
N ARG A 88 4.49 0.17 -4.58
CA ARG A 88 3.96 -1.09 -4.05
C ARG A 88 4.68 -1.52 -2.77
N VAL A 89 3.94 -2.01 -1.78
CA VAL A 89 4.49 -2.52 -0.51
C VAL A 89 3.99 -3.94 -0.30
N GLU A 90 4.91 -4.87 -0.11
CA GLU A 90 4.64 -6.28 0.19
C GLU A 90 5.12 -6.62 1.60
N VAL A 91 4.23 -7.10 2.46
CA VAL A 91 4.51 -7.45 3.86
C VAL A 91 4.23 -8.94 4.08
N HIS A 92 5.26 -9.70 4.42
CA HIS A 92 5.13 -11.11 4.77
C HIS A 92 5.00 -11.26 6.28
N MET A 93 3.81 -11.56 6.79
CA MET A 93 3.54 -11.58 8.24
C MET A 93 2.51 -12.61 8.69
N GLN A 94 2.52 -12.84 10.01
CA GLN A 94 1.52 -13.57 10.80
C GLN A 94 0.92 -12.58 11.81
N ALA A 95 -0.41 -12.52 11.89
CA ALA A 95 -1.12 -11.69 12.86
C ALA A 95 -1.06 -12.29 14.26
N ALA A 96 -1.16 -11.45 15.29
CA ALA A 96 -1.28 -11.90 16.66
C ALA A 96 -2.69 -12.48 16.93
N PRO A 97 -2.81 -13.64 17.61
CA PRO A 97 -4.07 -14.09 18.20
C PRO A 97 -4.40 -13.26 19.46
N GLY A 98 -5.63 -13.41 19.97
CA GLY A 98 -6.09 -12.84 21.24
C GLY A 98 -7.27 -11.88 21.10
N GLN A 99 -8.25 -11.99 21.99
CA GLN A 99 -9.42 -11.11 21.97
C GLN A 99 -9.00 -9.64 22.19
N GLY A 100 -9.51 -8.75 21.35
CA GLY A 100 -9.20 -7.32 21.45
C GLY A 100 -7.80 -6.92 20.97
N ILE A 101 -6.94 -7.89 20.63
CA ILE A 101 -5.63 -7.62 20.05
C ILE A 101 -5.78 -7.25 18.58
N VAL A 102 -5.03 -6.24 18.16
CA VAL A 102 -5.00 -5.72 16.81
C VAL A 102 -3.55 -5.78 16.31
N SER A 103 -3.36 -6.41 15.16
CA SER A 103 -2.12 -6.29 14.36
C SER A 103 -2.37 -5.32 13.23
N SER A 104 -1.41 -4.47 12.90
CA SER A 104 -1.58 -3.36 11.95
C SER A 104 -0.38 -3.23 11.00
N ALA A 105 -0.65 -3.08 9.71
CA ALA A 105 0.34 -2.70 8.70
C ALA A 105 -0.21 -1.51 7.90
N VAL A 106 0.37 -0.32 8.14
CA VAL A 106 -0.21 0.96 7.73
C VAL A 106 0.76 1.73 6.84
N LEU A 107 0.27 2.28 5.74
CA LEU A 107 0.92 3.36 5.00
C LEU A 107 0.33 4.67 5.50
N GLU A 108 1.17 5.62 5.91
CA GLU A 108 0.71 6.92 6.45
C GLU A 108 1.58 8.05 5.90
N SER A 109 0.94 9.17 5.54
CA SER A 109 1.57 10.44 5.18
C SER A 109 1.49 11.49 6.30
N ASP A 110 2.27 12.56 6.17
CA ASP A 110 2.21 13.69 7.10
C ASP A 110 0.96 14.58 6.94
N ASP A 111 0.17 14.42 5.85
CA ASP A 111 -1.17 15.01 5.73
C ASP A 111 -2.31 14.09 6.19
N LEU A 112 -1.99 12.89 6.68
CA LEU A 112 -2.91 11.84 7.13
C LEU A 112 -3.79 11.25 5.99
N ASP A 113 -3.29 11.23 4.76
CA ASP A 113 -3.61 10.15 3.84
C ASP A 113 -3.06 8.81 4.42
N GLU A 114 -3.88 7.76 4.43
CA GLU A 114 -3.67 6.47 5.09
C GLU A 114 -4.18 5.31 4.21
N VAL A 115 -3.45 4.18 4.18
CA VAL A 115 -3.88 2.91 3.56
C VAL A 115 -3.40 1.75 4.43
N ASP A 116 -4.31 0.89 4.90
CA ASP A 116 -3.96 -0.08 5.93
C ASP A 116 -4.45 -1.51 5.66
N TRP A 117 -3.89 -2.39 6.50
CA TRP A 117 -4.40 -3.71 6.85
C TRP A 117 -4.52 -3.81 8.38
N GLU A 118 -5.64 -4.35 8.85
CA GLU A 118 -5.93 -4.57 10.27
C GLU A 118 -6.40 -6.01 10.50
N TRP A 119 -5.76 -6.73 11.41
CA TRP A 119 -6.17 -8.09 11.83
C TRP A 119 -6.62 -8.08 13.28
N LEU A 120 -7.76 -8.73 13.55
CA LEU A 120 -8.32 -8.86 14.88
C LEU A 120 -7.98 -10.24 15.44
N GLY A 121 -7.23 -10.30 16.54
CA GLY A 121 -6.71 -11.55 17.11
C GLY A 121 -7.79 -12.50 17.63
N GLY A 122 -9.02 -12.04 17.80
CA GLY A 122 -10.18 -12.91 18.07
C GLY A 122 -10.73 -13.65 16.85
N ILE A 123 -10.24 -13.36 15.63
CA ILE A 123 -10.83 -13.84 14.38
C ILE A 123 -9.72 -14.28 13.39
N ASP A 124 -9.42 -15.59 13.36
CA ASP A 124 -8.36 -16.17 12.53
C ASP A 124 -8.75 -16.37 11.04
N ASN A 125 -9.99 -16.06 10.67
CA ASN A 125 -10.53 -16.31 9.33
C ASN A 125 -10.87 -15.04 8.52
N GLN A 126 -10.37 -13.87 8.92
CA GLN A 126 -10.56 -12.62 8.18
C GLN A 126 -9.39 -11.63 8.34
N VAL A 127 -9.34 -10.67 7.42
CA VAL A 127 -8.53 -9.44 7.52
C VAL A 127 -9.38 -8.23 7.09
N GLN A 128 -9.11 -7.07 7.68
CA GLN A 128 -9.71 -5.79 7.29
C GLN A 128 -8.72 -4.94 6.49
N THR A 129 -9.28 -4.09 5.63
CA THR A 129 -8.58 -3.05 4.84
C THR A 129 -9.32 -1.75 5.03
N ASP A 130 -8.65 -0.64 5.30
CA ASP A 130 -9.27 0.68 5.34
C ASP A 130 -8.38 1.71 4.60
N TYR A 131 -8.91 2.92 4.44
CA TYR A 131 -8.17 4.06 3.91
C TYR A 131 -8.71 5.39 4.45
N PHE A 132 -7.82 6.34 4.67
CA PHE A 132 -8.18 7.72 5.02
C PHE A 132 -7.52 8.70 4.05
N GLY A 133 -8.21 9.80 3.77
CA GLY A 133 -7.65 10.91 3.02
C GLY A 133 -7.66 12.16 3.90
N LYS A 134 -6.55 12.87 4.00
CA LYS A 134 -6.38 14.11 4.79
C LYS A 134 -6.87 14.02 6.24
N GLY A 135 -6.75 12.86 6.88
CA GLY A 135 -7.25 12.61 8.24
C GLY A 135 -8.78 12.73 8.38
N ASN A 136 -9.51 12.76 7.26
CA ASN A 136 -10.96 12.87 7.25
C ASN A 136 -11.57 11.63 7.89
N THR A 137 -12.28 11.78 8.99
CA THR A 137 -12.96 10.72 9.76
C THR A 137 -14.49 10.89 9.78
N THR A 138 -15.07 11.68 8.88
CA THR A 138 -16.53 11.98 8.88
C THR A 138 -17.42 10.78 8.52
N SER A 139 -16.84 9.72 7.97
CA SER A 139 -17.53 8.45 7.66
C SER A 139 -16.62 7.26 7.96
N TYR A 140 -17.21 6.10 8.19
CA TYR A 140 -16.50 4.85 8.50
C TYR A 140 -16.99 3.67 7.63
N ASP A 141 -17.42 4.00 6.41
CA ASP A 141 -17.82 3.09 5.33
C ASP A 141 -16.65 2.66 4.42
N ARG A 142 -15.43 3.05 4.80
CA ARG A 142 -14.20 2.84 4.04
C ARG A 142 -13.51 1.51 4.36
N GLY A 143 -13.85 0.88 5.49
CA GLY A 143 -13.42 -0.46 5.84
C GLY A 143 -14.02 -1.55 4.93
N GLY A 144 -13.19 -2.49 4.49
CA GLY A 144 -13.57 -3.68 3.74
C GLY A 144 -12.98 -4.94 4.36
N THR A 145 -13.82 -5.95 4.62
CA THR A 145 -13.40 -7.22 5.24
C THR A 145 -13.28 -8.32 4.18
N THR A 146 -12.17 -9.06 4.21
CA THR A 146 -11.90 -10.21 3.34
C THR A 146 -11.74 -11.47 4.19
N ASN A 147 -12.37 -12.57 3.77
CA ASN A 147 -12.16 -13.87 4.40
C ASN A 147 -10.83 -14.47 3.95
N LEU A 148 -9.97 -14.85 4.90
CA LEU A 148 -8.70 -15.52 4.71
C LEU A 148 -8.47 -16.39 5.95
N THR A 149 -8.25 -17.70 5.81
CA THR A 149 -8.02 -18.57 6.97
C THR A 149 -6.57 -18.54 7.44
N ASP A 150 -6.35 -18.93 8.68
CA ASP A 150 -5.04 -19.22 9.27
C ASP A 150 -4.11 -18.00 9.39
N VAL A 151 -4.66 -16.77 9.43
CA VAL A 151 -3.89 -15.51 9.43
C VAL A 151 -2.98 -15.34 10.65
N GLN A 152 -3.23 -16.11 11.72
CA GLN A 152 -2.46 -16.13 12.97
C GLN A 152 -1.47 -17.31 13.06
N SER A 153 -1.46 -18.21 12.07
CA SER A 153 -0.60 -19.41 12.07
C SER A 153 0.19 -19.64 10.76
N ILE A 154 -0.19 -18.99 9.66
CA ILE A 154 0.48 -19.05 8.36
C ILE A 154 0.94 -17.65 7.95
N THR A 155 2.15 -17.58 7.40
CA THR A 155 2.70 -16.36 6.81
C THR A 155 2.06 -16.11 5.45
N HIS A 156 1.33 -15.00 5.32
CA HIS A 156 0.77 -14.54 4.04
C HIS A 156 1.54 -13.32 3.51
N ASN A 157 1.54 -13.11 2.20
CA ASN A 157 1.98 -11.86 1.59
C ASN A 157 0.77 -10.92 1.45
N TYR A 158 0.77 -9.86 2.25
CA TYR A 158 -0.18 -8.76 2.15
C TYR A 158 0.46 -7.63 1.34
N THR A 159 -0.10 -7.35 0.17
CA THR A 159 0.45 -6.34 -0.73
C THR A 159 -0.53 -5.18 -0.94
N ILE A 160 -0.01 -3.96 -0.89
CA ILE A 160 -0.70 -2.75 -1.39
C ILE A 160 0.02 -2.31 -2.67
N ASP A 161 -0.71 -2.21 -3.77
CA ASP A 161 -0.28 -1.60 -5.04
C ASP A 161 -1.00 -0.25 -5.17
N TRP A 162 -0.25 0.85 -5.16
CA TRP A 162 -0.76 2.21 -4.99
C TRP A 162 -0.23 3.14 -6.07
N SER A 163 -1.15 3.72 -6.84
CA SER A 163 -0.88 4.63 -7.95
C SER A 163 -1.71 5.90 -7.82
N SER A 164 -1.53 6.87 -8.70
CA SER A 164 -2.43 8.04 -8.78
C SER A 164 -3.84 7.69 -9.30
N GLU A 165 -4.04 6.49 -9.86
CA GLU A 165 -5.32 6.05 -10.46
C GLU A 165 -6.16 5.17 -9.52
N ARG A 166 -5.49 4.31 -8.74
CA ARG A 166 -6.11 3.28 -7.89
C ARG A 166 -5.15 2.72 -6.83
N ILE A 167 -5.74 2.23 -5.74
CA ILE A 167 -5.13 1.31 -4.77
C ILE A 167 -5.71 -0.07 -5.00
N ILE A 168 -4.87 -1.11 -5.01
CA ILE A 168 -5.29 -2.50 -5.01
C ILE A 168 -4.61 -3.23 -3.85
N TRP A 169 -5.41 -3.89 -3.03
CA TRP A 169 -4.96 -4.79 -1.97
C TRP A 169 -4.91 -6.22 -2.52
N TYR A 170 -3.81 -6.93 -2.30
CA TYR A 170 -3.64 -8.34 -2.66
C TYR A 170 -3.29 -9.18 -1.42
N ILE A 171 -3.71 -10.43 -1.46
CA ILE A 171 -3.32 -11.50 -0.53
C ILE A 171 -2.72 -12.61 -1.38
N ASP A 172 -1.49 -13.02 -1.09
CA ASP A 172 -0.76 -14.10 -1.79
C ASP A 172 -0.81 -13.97 -3.33
N GLY A 173 -0.66 -12.72 -3.81
CA GLY A 173 -0.70 -12.37 -5.23
C GLY A 173 -2.10 -12.28 -5.86
N SER A 174 -3.16 -12.56 -5.12
CA SER A 174 -4.56 -12.43 -5.57
C SER A 174 -5.17 -11.09 -5.14
N ALA A 175 -5.68 -10.30 -6.08
CA ALA A 175 -6.33 -9.03 -5.77
C ALA A 175 -7.67 -9.26 -5.04
N ILE A 176 -7.85 -8.65 -3.86
CA ILE A 176 -9.06 -8.82 -3.03
C ILE A 176 -9.93 -7.55 -2.96
N ARG A 177 -9.35 -6.38 -3.22
CA ARG A 177 -10.04 -5.08 -3.20
C ARG A 177 -9.35 -4.10 -4.13
N THR A 178 -10.13 -3.27 -4.82
CA THR A 178 -9.66 -2.10 -5.56
C THR A 178 -10.43 -0.87 -5.08
N LEU A 179 -9.74 0.25 -4.90
CA LEU A 179 -10.29 1.58 -4.73
C LEU A 179 -9.77 2.43 -5.89
N ASN A 180 -10.65 2.92 -6.76
CA ASN A 180 -10.25 3.86 -7.80
C ASN A 180 -10.24 5.29 -7.23
N TYR A 181 -9.43 6.18 -7.81
CA TYR A 181 -9.34 7.60 -7.43
C TYR A 181 -10.73 8.26 -7.25
N ALA A 182 -11.64 8.05 -8.21
CA ALA A 182 -12.98 8.62 -8.19
C ALA A 182 -13.90 8.07 -7.08
N ASP A 183 -13.69 6.81 -6.64
CA ASP A 183 -14.51 6.19 -5.59
C ASP A 183 -14.26 6.84 -4.22
N ALA A 184 -13.07 7.43 -4.02
CA ALA A 184 -12.67 8.13 -2.81
C ALA A 184 -13.08 9.62 -2.84
N LEU A 185 -14.39 9.86 -2.96
CA LEU A 185 -15.02 11.20 -3.04
C LEU A 185 -14.46 12.04 -4.20
N ASP A 186 -14.56 11.54 -5.43
CA ASP A 186 -14.03 12.16 -6.65
C ASP A 186 -12.52 12.52 -6.54
N GLY A 187 -11.78 11.80 -5.70
CA GLY A 187 -10.36 12.02 -5.42
C GLY A 187 -10.03 12.85 -4.18
N ALA A 188 -11.01 13.51 -3.57
CA ALA A 188 -10.77 14.41 -2.43
C ALA A 188 -10.28 13.68 -1.18
N ASN A 189 -10.72 12.43 -0.98
CA ASN A 189 -10.29 11.54 0.09
C ASN A 189 -9.35 10.42 -0.41
N TYR A 190 -8.82 10.50 -1.64
CA TYR A 190 -7.95 9.47 -2.18
C TYR A 190 -6.51 9.62 -1.62
N PRO A 191 -5.90 8.57 -1.05
CA PRO A 191 -4.53 8.62 -0.55
C PRO A 191 -3.53 8.87 -1.70
N GLN A 192 -2.83 10.01 -1.65
CA GLN A 192 -2.14 10.56 -2.80
C GLN A 192 -0.88 11.38 -2.46
N THR A 193 -0.43 11.38 -1.21
CA THR A 193 0.78 12.07 -0.75
C THR A 193 1.82 11.05 -0.30
N PRO A 194 3.13 11.39 -0.19
CA PRO A 194 4.18 10.44 0.19
C PRO A 194 3.87 9.76 1.52
N MET A 195 4.07 8.44 1.59
CA MET A 195 3.77 7.65 2.78
C MET A 195 5.02 6.92 3.30
N ARG A 196 5.12 6.82 4.63
CA ARG A 196 6.00 5.89 5.34
C ARG A 196 5.24 4.60 5.65
N VAL A 197 5.96 3.50 5.88
CA VAL A 197 5.35 2.25 6.35
C VAL A 197 5.45 2.18 7.86
N LYS A 198 4.35 1.86 8.55
CA LYS A 198 4.26 1.61 9.99
C LYS A 198 3.82 0.16 10.22
N LEU A 199 4.50 -0.53 11.13
CA LEU A 199 4.20 -1.91 11.53
C LEU A 199 4.06 -1.93 13.05
N GLY A 200 2.98 -2.53 13.57
CA GLY A 200 2.80 -2.61 15.01
C GLY A 200 1.60 -3.47 15.45
N ILE A 201 1.55 -3.69 16.76
CA ILE A 201 0.50 -4.43 17.46
C ILE A 201 0.02 -3.59 18.64
N TRP A 202 -1.26 -3.69 18.98
CA TRP A 202 -1.86 -2.97 20.11
C TRP A 202 -3.12 -3.66 20.62
N ALA A 203 -3.59 -3.26 21.80
CA ALA A 203 -4.86 -3.72 22.35
C ALA A 203 -5.98 -2.73 21.99
N GLY A 204 -6.73 -3.00 20.92
CA GLY A 204 -7.99 -2.30 20.64
C GLY A 204 -9.05 -2.54 21.72
N GLY A 205 -9.00 -3.71 22.35
CA GLY A 205 -9.78 -4.10 23.52
C GLY A 205 -9.26 -3.59 24.87
N ASP A 206 -8.32 -2.63 24.91
CA ASP A 206 -7.89 -2.03 26.18
C ASP A 206 -9.09 -1.37 26.90
N PRO A 207 -9.34 -1.65 28.20
CA PRO A 207 -10.47 -1.06 28.93
C PRO A 207 -10.51 0.46 28.98
N ASP A 208 -9.37 1.14 28.77
CA ASP A 208 -9.29 2.60 28.71
C ASP A 208 -9.68 3.18 27.33
N ASN A 209 -9.83 2.34 26.29
CA ASN A 209 -10.27 2.76 24.96
C ASN A 209 -11.75 3.15 24.88
N SER A 210 -12.12 3.80 23.78
CA SER A 210 -13.53 4.05 23.48
C SER A 210 -14.32 2.75 23.27
N LYS A 211 -15.58 2.72 23.72
CA LYS A 211 -16.45 1.53 23.57
C LYS A 211 -16.57 1.03 22.12
N GLY A 212 -16.57 1.94 21.15
CA GLY A 212 -16.60 1.58 19.73
C GLY A 212 -15.31 0.90 19.26
N THR A 213 -14.15 1.31 19.79
CA THR A 213 -12.86 0.66 19.53
C THR A 213 -12.82 -0.75 20.14
N ILE A 214 -13.30 -0.91 21.38
CA ILE A 214 -13.35 -2.20 22.07
C ILE A 214 -14.31 -3.16 21.34
N GLU A 215 -15.49 -2.69 20.93
CA GLU A 215 -16.47 -3.46 20.16
C GLU A 215 -15.92 -3.85 18.78
N TRP A 216 -15.22 -2.93 18.09
CA TRP A 216 -14.54 -3.22 16.81
C TRP A 216 -13.46 -4.29 16.96
N ALA A 217 -12.63 -4.22 18.00
CA ALA A 217 -11.62 -5.23 18.31
C ALA A 217 -12.23 -6.56 18.81
N GLY A 218 -13.56 -6.63 18.90
CA GLY A 218 -14.35 -7.82 19.23
C GLY A 218 -14.60 -8.04 20.73
N GLY A 219 -14.12 -7.15 21.60
CA GLY A 219 -14.25 -7.26 23.06
C GLY A 219 -12.99 -6.82 23.81
N GLU A 220 -13.08 -6.80 25.14
CA GLU A 220 -11.97 -6.45 26.04
C GLU A 220 -10.81 -7.46 25.94
N THR A 221 -9.58 -6.97 26.10
CA THR A 221 -8.36 -7.79 26.04
C THR A 221 -8.02 -8.40 27.41
N ASP A 222 -7.89 -9.74 27.44
CA ASP A 222 -7.36 -10.46 28.61
C ASP A 222 -5.82 -10.54 28.56
N TYR A 223 -5.14 -9.55 29.11
CA TYR A 223 -3.67 -9.57 29.20
C TYR A 223 -3.10 -10.76 29.99
N THR A 224 -3.91 -11.46 30.80
CA THR A 224 -3.43 -12.63 31.57
C THR A 224 -3.35 -13.92 30.74
N ALA A 225 -4.02 -13.95 29.58
CA ALA A 225 -3.94 -15.01 28.59
C ALA A 225 -2.90 -14.76 27.48
N GLY A 226 -2.16 -13.64 27.55
CA GLY A 226 -1.00 -13.36 26.70
C GLY A 226 0.27 -14.11 27.14
N PRO A 227 1.44 -13.75 26.58
CA PRO A 227 1.68 -12.68 25.62
C PRO A 227 1.10 -12.96 24.23
N TYR A 228 0.74 -11.89 23.52
CA TYR A 228 0.23 -11.93 22.16
C TYR A 228 1.27 -11.33 21.20
N THR A 229 1.68 -12.06 20.17
CA THR A 229 2.78 -11.65 19.29
C THR A 229 2.38 -11.68 17.82
N MET A 230 2.59 -10.54 17.14
CA MET A 230 2.58 -10.40 15.68
C MET A 230 4.00 -10.61 15.17
N THR A 231 4.16 -11.32 14.04
CA THR A 231 5.48 -11.62 13.47
C THR A 231 5.57 -11.15 12.02
N VAL A 232 6.54 -10.28 11.70
CA VAL A 232 6.83 -9.85 10.32
C VAL A 232 8.15 -10.45 9.88
N HIS A 233 8.12 -11.29 8.85
CA HIS A 233 9.29 -12.03 8.36
C HIS A 233 10.19 -11.18 7.48
N ASN A 234 9.58 -10.50 6.50
CA ASN A 234 10.26 -9.66 5.53
C ASN A 234 9.28 -8.64 4.93
N LEU A 235 9.83 -7.60 4.32
CA LEU A 235 9.07 -6.54 3.66
C LEU A 235 9.82 -6.04 2.43
N THR A 236 9.10 -5.76 1.34
CA THR A 236 9.64 -5.10 0.15
C THR A 236 8.81 -3.87 -0.22
N VAL A 237 9.48 -2.74 -0.48
CA VAL A 237 8.87 -1.53 -1.05
C VAL A 237 9.45 -1.29 -2.44
N TYR A 238 8.57 -1.07 -3.40
CA TYR A 238 8.88 -0.54 -4.72
C TYR A 238 8.45 0.93 -4.74
N ASN A 239 9.39 1.85 -4.90
CA ASN A 239 9.10 3.28 -4.99
C ASN A 239 8.98 3.69 -6.46
N ALA A 240 7.80 4.19 -6.86
CA ALA A 240 7.57 4.67 -8.22
C ALA A 240 8.29 5.99 -8.50
N ASN A 241 8.55 6.80 -7.48
CA ASN A 241 9.15 8.13 -7.60
C ASN A 241 10.34 8.32 -6.64
N PRO A 242 11.50 7.67 -6.87
CA PRO A 242 12.68 7.84 -6.02
C PRO A 242 13.26 9.25 -6.07
N GLY A 243 13.71 9.75 -4.91
CA GLY A 243 14.27 11.08 -4.75
C GLY A 243 15.13 11.20 -3.48
N GLY A 244 15.66 12.40 -3.21
CA GLY A 244 16.33 12.71 -1.94
C GLY A 244 15.37 13.16 -0.84
N SER A 245 14.33 13.90 -1.21
CA SER A 245 13.20 14.26 -0.34
C SER A 245 11.94 14.57 -1.13
N TYR A 246 10.79 14.53 -0.46
CA TYR A 246 9.52 15.04 -0.97
C TYR A 246 9.15 16.35 -0.26
N ILE A 247 8.55 17.27 -0.99
CA ILE A 247 8.20 18.61 -0.51
C ILE A 247 6.76 18.90 -0.89
N TYR A 248 5.93 19.27 0.10
CA TYR A 248 4.60 19.83 -0.15
C TYR A 248 4.76 21.27 -0.65
N GLY A 249 4.68 21.47 -1.97
CA GLY A 249 4.82 22.78 -2.62
C GLY A 249 3.65 23.73 -2.36
N ASP A 250 2.50 23.20 -1.93
CA ASP A 250 1.37 23.98 -1.41
C ASP A 250 0.62 23.20 -0.31
N LYS A 251 -0.52 23.74 0.13
CA LYS A 251 -1.35 23.21 1.24
C LYS A 251 -2.55 22.37 0.79
N THR A 252 -2.61 21.95 -0.47
CA THR A 252 -3.77 21.21 -1.01
C THR A 252 -3.81 19.74 -0.60
N GLY A 253 -2.66 19.14 -0.27
CA GLY A 253 -2.54 17.68 -0.11
C GLY A 253 -2.76 16.94 -1.43
N SER A 254 -2.58 17.59 -2.58
CA SER A 254 -2.69 16.93 -3.88
C SER A 254 -1.38 16.27 -4.26
N TYR A 255 -1.43 15.11 -4.92
CA TYR A 255 -0.21 14.51 -5.50
C TYR A 255 0.52 15.46 -6.47
N SER A 256 -0.20 16.39 -7.10
CA SER A 256 0.39 17.36 -8.02
C SER A 256 1.16 18.50 -7.34
N SER A 257 1.00 18.70 -6.03
CA SER A 257 1.79 19.68 -5.26
C SER A 257 3.09 19.09 -4.71
N ILE A 258 3.35 17.78 -4.90
CA ILE A 258 4.53 17.11 -4.36
C ILE A 258 5.73 17.35 -5.28
N GLU A 259 6.68 18.16 -4.83
CA GLU A 259 7.97 18.34 -5.49
C GLU A 259 8.97 17.28 -5.00
N ILE A 260 9.73 16.69 -5.93
CA ILE A 260 10.73 15.65 -5.62
C ILE A 260 12.12 16.24 -5.77
N SER A 261 12.84 16.40 -4.65
CA SER A 261 14.25 16.80 -4.68
C SER A 261 15.14 15.66 -5.18
N LYS A 262 16.23 16.01 -5.88
CA LYS A 262 17.27 15.07 -6.32
C LYS A 262 18.59 15.23 -5.56
N ASP A 263 18.67 16.21 -4.66
CA ASP A 263 19.86 16.40 -3.84
C ASP A 263 19.91 15.29 -2.77
N ASN A 264 21.09 14.70 -2.57
CA ASN A 264 21.37 13.36 -1.98
C ASN A 264 21.29 12.14 -2.92
N VAL A 265 20.95 12.29 -4.22
CA VAL A 265 21.16 11.19 -5.18
C VAL A 265 22.65 11.03 -5.49
N THR A 266 23.34 10.25 -4.66
CA THR A 266 24.70 9.77 -4.95
C THR A 266 24.62 8.86 -6.17
N SER A 267 24.90 9.45 -7.33
CA SER A 267 24.72 8.81 -8.63
C SER A 267 25.79 7.73 -8.83
N THR A 268 25.52 6.49 -8.39
CA THR A 268 26.31 5.31 -8.74
C THR A 268 26.05 4.88 -10.19
N THR A 269 26.22 5.83 -11.11
CA THR A 269 26.41 5.53 -12.53
C THR A 269 27.82 5.01 -12.69
N SER A 270 27.96 3.69 -12.80
CA SER A 270 29.20 2.99 -13.14
C SER A 270 29.74 3.51 -14.47
N SER A 271 30.52 4.58 -14.39
CA SER A 271 31.10 5.27 -15.55
C SER A 271 32.23 4.41 -16.09
N ALA A 272 31.90 3.59 -17.09
CA ALA A 272 32.88 2.79 -17.82
C ALA A 272 33.99 3.70 -18.36
N THR A 273 35.22 3.39 -18.00
CA THR A 273 36.43 4.19 -18.16
C THR A 273 36.62 4.76 -19.57
N ALA A 274 36.38 6.06 -19.73
CA ALA A 274 36.83 6.81 -20.90
C ALA A 274 38.33 7.14 -20.75
N SER A 275 39.21 6.18 -21.07
CA SER A 275 40.65 6.42 -21.07
C SER A 275 41.10 7.15 -22.34
N SER A 276 41.82 8.25 -22.16
CA SER A 276 42.29 9.12 -23.23
C SER A 276 43.57 8.61 -23.89
N THR A 277 43.60 8.52 -25.22
CA THR A 277 44.86 8.54 -25.99
C THR A 277 44.72 9.45 -27.19
N SER A 278 45.63 10.42 -27.35
CA SER A 278 45.61 11.39 -28.44
C SER A 278 46.79 11.19 -29.40
N LYS A 279 46.54 11.51 -30.68
CA LYS A 279 47.50 11.74 -31.79
C LYS A 279 48.28 10.53 -32.32
N SER A 280 48.05 10.22 -33.60
CA SER A 280 49.09 10.44 -34.61
C SER A 280 48.47 10.69 -36.00
N ASN A 281 49.24 11.31 -36.87
CA ASN A 281 48.84 11.86 -38.16
C ASN A 281 49.54 11.05 -39.27
N LYS A 282 48.87 10.59 -40.34
CA LYS A 282 49.32 10.75 -41.75
C LYS A 282 48.47 10.08 -42.85
N SER A 283 48.13 10.88 -43.85
CA SER A 283 48.18 10.63 -45.31
C SER A 283 47.35 9.53 -46.02
N THR A 284 46.55 10.03 -46.97
CA THR A 284 46.50 9.73 -48.43
C THR A 284 45.47 8.77 -49.07
N LYS A 285 44.85 9.35 -50.13
CA LYS A 285 44.39 8.77 -51.42
C LYS A 285 43.02 8.08 -51.52
N SER A 286 42.01 8.93 -51.73
CA SER A 286 41.13 8.99 -52.92
C SER A 286 41.08 7.82 -53.92
N SER A 287 39.86 7.25 -54.06
CA SER A 287 39.11 7.05 -55.33
C SER A 287 37.62 6.95 -54.95
N SER A 288 36.62 7.67 -55.48
CA SER A 288 36.24 8.08 -56.85
C SER A 288 35.60 6.99 -57.73
N SER A 289 34.31 6.72 -57.51
CA SER A 289 33.27 6.60 -58.56
C SER A 289 31.88 6.54 -57.90
N THR A 290 31.02 7.55 -58.05
CA THR A 290 30.19 7.89 -59.23
C THR A 290 28.93 7.01 -59.35
N SER A 291 27.86 7.55 -58.78
CA SER A 291 26.43 7.42 -59.13
C SER A 291 26.00 6.61 -60.37
N SER A 292 24.86 5.92 -60.22
CA SER A 292 23.75 6.12 -61.16
C SER A 292 22.39 5.96 -60.47
N THR A 293 21.41 6.71 -60.97
CA THR A 293 20.06 6.88 -60.41
C THR A 293 19.03 6.26 -61.34
N SER A 294 18.08 5.49 -60.81
CA SER A 294 16.71 5.32 -61.36
C SER A 294 15.87 4.53 -60.33
N SER A 295 14.87 5.09 -59.63
CA SER A 295 13.62 5.74 -60.04
C SER A 295 12.48 4.77 -60.39
N SER A 296 11.51 4.66 -59.46
CA SER A 296 10.10 4.21 -59.66
C SER A 296 9.87 2.78 -60.20
N THR A 297 8.79 2.06 -59.86
CA THR A 297 7.38 2.49 -59.70
C THR A 297 6.59 1.49 -58.83
N SER A 298 5.55 1.98 -58.14
CA SER A 298 4.16 1.46 -57.99
C SER A 298 3.82 0.00 -58.40
N SER A 299 2.87 -0.74 -57.79
CA SER A 299 1.79 -0.39 -56.84
C SER A 299 0.97 -1.60 -56.36
N SER A 300 0.13 -1.36 -55.34
CA SER A 300 -1.26 -1.87 -55.16
C SER A 300 -1.56 -3.39 -55.04
N SER A 301 -1.85 -3.78 -53.79
CA SER A 301 -3.12 -4.35 -53.30
C SER A 301 -4.21 -4.86 -54.26
N GLY A 302 -4.78 -6.03 -53.91
CA GLY A 302 -6.09 -6.54 -54.32
C GLY A 302 -6.15 -8.08 -54.27
N VAL A 303 -7.26 -8.78 -54.00
CA VAL A 303 -8.63 -8.45 -53.53
C VAL A 303 -9.20 -9.69 -52.79
N THR A 304 -10.22 -9.52 -51.95
CA THR A 304 -11.01 -10.52 -51.22
C THR A 304 -11.71 -11.58 -52.10
N THR A 305 -11.95 -12.80 -51.56
CA THR A 305 -13.30 -13.37 -51.27
C THR A 305 -13.29 -14.87 -50.98
N SER A 306 -14.01 -15.29 -49.94
CA SER A 306 -15.02 -16.37 -49.98
C SER A 306 -15.80 -16.41 -48.66
N ALA A 307 -17.05 -16.89 -48.69
CA ALA A 307 -17.98 -16.90 -47.56
C ALA A 307 -18.53 -18.31 -47.31
N GLY A 308 -19.00 -18.57 -46.08
CA GLY A 308 -19.70 -19.81 -45.72
C GLY A 308 -20.59 -19.61 -44.47
N ASN A 309 -21.87 -19.95 -44.60
CA ASN A 309 -22.90 -19.87 -43.53
C ASN A 309 -22.58 -20.83 -42.36
N SER A 310 -23.12 -20.66 -41.14
CA SER A 310 -24.33 -21.36 -40.62
C SER A 310 -24.33 -21.29 -39.08
N VAL A 311 -25.40 -21.16 -38.26
CA VAL A 311 -26.84 -20.82 -38.40
C VAL A 311 -27.26 -20.06 -37.11
N LEU A 312 -28.41 -19.35 -37.07
CA LEU A 312 -29.08 -18.96 -35.81
C LEU A 312 -30.14 -19.98 -35.38
N SER A 313 -30.27 -20.22 -34.07
CA SER A 313 -31.44 -20.86 -33.47
C SER A 313 -32.16 -19.87 -32.55
N GLN A 314 -33.37 -19.47 -32.91
CA GLN A 314 -34.32 -18.80 -32.01
C GLN A 314 -35.22 -19.87 -31.38
N LEU A 315 -35.58 -19.69 -30.10
CA LEU A 315 -36.65 -20.46 -29.47
C LEU A 315 -37.72 -19.49 -28.92
N THR A 316 -38.98 -19.79 -29.20
CA THR A 316 -40.14 -18.94 -28.95
C THR A 316 -40.78 -19.19 -27.58
N LEU A 317 -41.38 -18.14 -26.99
CA LEU A 317 -42.22 -18.24 -25.79
C LEU A 317 -43.59 -18.88 -26.09
N LEU A 318 -44.15 -19.58 -25.10
CA LEU A 318 -45.59 -19.56 -24.75
C LEU A 318 -45.75 -19.69 -23.20
N PRO A 319 -46.91 -19.32 -22.60
CA PRO A 319 -46.92 -18.75 -21.25
C PRO A 319 -47.66 -19.54 -20.15
N GLY A 320 -47.31 -19.23 -18.89
CA GLY A 320 -48.28 -19.09 -17.80
C GLY A 320 -48.28 -20.14 -16.70
N MET A 321 -47.88 -19.76 -15.47
CA MET A 321 -48.68 -20.05 -14.26
C MET A 321 -48.41 -19.05 -13.12
N LEU A 322 -49.42 -18.93 -12.26
CA LEU A 322 -49.81 -17.79 -11.42
C LEU A 322 -49.41 -17.98 -9.93
N VAL A 323 -49.23 -16.87 -9.16
CA VAL A 323 -49.21 -16.76 -7.67
C VAL A 323 -48.01 -17.45 -6.95
N ALA A 324 -47.38 -16.95 -5.88
CA ALA A 324 -47.83 -16.01 -4.85
C ALA A 324 -46.77 -15.01 -4.35
N LEU A 325 -47.24 -13.80 -4.00
CA LEU A 325 -46.55 -12.85 -3.12
C LEU A 325 -47.03 -13.08 -1.68
N VAL A 326 -46.11 -13.10 -0.71
CA VAL A 326 -46.40 -12.80 0.70
C VAL A 326 -45.35 -11.82 1.19
N ALA A 327 -45.75 -10.55 1.36
CA ALA A 327 -44.94 -9.55 2.03
C ALA A 327 -45.28 -9.56 3.53
N PHE A 328 -44.28 -9.63 4.38
CA PHE A 328 -44.44 -9.33 5.81
C PHE A 328 -44.28 -7.83 6.03
N TYR A 329 -45.35 -7.17 6.44
CA TYR A 329 -45.27 -5.90 7.16
C TYR A 329 -45.04 -6.20 8.65
N ILE A 330 -44.11 -5.47 9.27
CA ILE A 330 -43.96 -5.40 10.72
C ILE A 330 -44.38 -3.99 11.16
N LEU A 331 -45.20 -3.93 12.21
CA LEU A 331 -45.46 -2.77 13.05
C LEU A 331 -44.52 -2.83 14.26
#